data_AF-A0A016UE95-F1
#
_entry.id   AF-A0A016UE95-F1
#
_cell.length_a   1.000
_cell.length_b   1.000
_cell.length_c   1.000
_cell.angle_alpha   90.00
_cell.angle_beta   90.00
_cell.angle_gamma   90.00
#
_symmetry.space_group_name_H-M   'P 1'
#
loop_
_entity.id
_entity.type
_entity.pdbx_description
1 polymer ?
#
loop_
_entity_poly.entity_id
_entity_poly.type
_entity_poly.pdbx_seq_one_letter_code
_entity_poly.pdbx_strand_id
1 'polypeptide(L)'
;MYSLFLHIRSSAYGKCTICLEEEPLDPVGCIYCQQLVGCRSCVNRWFLPARFGGANHGQCPLCRHEWLDQPEVMGIFFLKDDF
;
A
#
# COMPACT_ATOMS: atom_id res chain seq x y z
N MET A 1 -0.62 6.70 25.81
CA MET A 1 -0.95 7.19 24.46
C MET A 1 -1.58 6.04 23.68
N TYR A 2 -2.90 5.93 23.69
CA TYR A 2 -3.61 4.98 22.84
C TYR A 2 -3.67 5.61 21.44
N SER A 3 -2.95 5.03 20.48
CA SER A 3 -3.01 5.50 19.10
C SER A 3 -4.39 5.15 18.54
N LEU A 4 -5.28 6.14 18.46
CA LEU A 4 -6.56 6.05 17.77
C LEU A 4 -6.33 6.08 16.24
N PHE A 5 -5.66 5.07 15.70
CA PHE A 5 -5.78 4.81 14.26
C PHE A 5 -7.14 4.14 14.05
N LEU A 6 -8.15 4.94 13.72
CA LEU A 6 -9.39 4.43 13.15
C LEU A 6 -8.98 3.62 11.92
N HIS A 7 -9.15 2.30 12.00
CA HIS A 7 -8.98 1.45 10.84
C HIS A 7 -10.10 1.78 9.84
N ILE A 8 -9.73 2.22 8.65
CA ILE A 8 -10.69 2.63 7.61
C ILE A 8 -10.84 1.49 6.61
N ARG A 9 -12.07 1.11 6.30
CA ARG A 9 -12.38 0.23 5.17
C ARG A 9 -13.07 1.06 4.09
N SER A 10 -12.64 0.92 2.84
CA SER A 10 -13.25 1.62 1.72
C SER A 10 -12.93 0.95 0.39
N SER A 11 -13.96 0.75 -0.42
CA SER A 11 -13.86 0.32 -1.83
C SER A 11 -13.82 1.49 -2.82
N ALA A 12 -13.87 2.74 -2.34
CA ALA A 12 -13.96 3.94 -3.18
C ALA A 12 -12.81 4.11 -4.18
N TYR A 13 -11.67 3.46 -3.91
CA TYR A 13 -10.47 3.54 -4.73
C TYR A 13 -10.17 2.24 -5.49
N GLY A 14 -11.03 1.24 -5.38
CA GLY A 14 -10.87 -0.10 -5.93
C GLY A 14 -10.55 -1.17 -4.88
N LYS A 15 -10.35 -2.40 -5.36
CA LYS A 15 -10.01 -3.57 -4.52
C LYS A 15 -8.52 -3.63 -4.20
N CYS A 16 -8.16 -4.34 -3.13
CA CYS A 16 -6.75 -4.63 -2.85
C CYS A 16 -6.13 -5.46 -3.97
N THR A 17 -5.00 -5.02 -4.56
CA THR A 17 -4.39 -5.76 -5.67
C THR A 17 -3.59 -6.98 -5.22
N ILE A 18 -3.35 -7.13 -3.91
CA ILE A 18 -2.57 -8.22 -3.31
C ILE A 18 -3.48 -9.32 -2.77
N CYS A 19 -4.46 -8.98 -1.92
CA CYS A 19 -5.37 -9.97 -1.34
C CYS A 19 -6.71 -10.08 -2.06
N LEU A 20 -6.96 -9.23 -3.06
CA LEU A 20 -8.16 -9.25 -3.92
C LEU A 20 -9.49 -8.93 -3.23
N GLU A 21 -9.48 -8.63 -1.93
CA GLU A 21 -10.64 -8.15 -1.18
C GLU A 21 -11.18 -6.84 -1.76
N GLU A 22 -12.50 -6.79 -1.95
CA GLU A 22 -13.20 -5.66 -2.56
C GLU A 22 -13.11 -4.38 -1.73
N GLU A 23 -13.04 -4.50 -0.41
CA GLU A 23 -12.97 -3.40 0.52
C GLU A 23 -11.63 -3.42 1.30
N PRO A 24 -10.57 -2.78 0.78
CA PRO A 24 -9.28 -2.75 1.45
C PRO A 24 -9.33 -2.05 2.82
N LEU A 25 -8.67 -2.68 3.80
CA LEU A 25 -8.45 -2.13 5.14
C LEU A 25 -7.20 -1.25 5.15
N ASP A 26 -7.34 -0.03 5.64
CA ASP A 26 -6.34 1.04 5.60
C ASP A 26 -5.75 1.15 4.19
N PRO A 27 -6.55 1.56 3.19
CA PRO A 27 -6.14 1.53 1.80
C PRO A 27 -4.99 2.50 1.54
N VAL A 28 -3.94 2.01 0.89
CA VAL A 28 -2.72 2.77 0.60
C VAL A 28 -2.40 2.80 -0.89
N GLY A 29 -1.89 3.94 -1.34
CA GLY A 29 -1.33 4.12 -2.68
C GLY A 29 0.18 4.29 -2.66
N CYS A 30 0.81 4.02 -3.79
CA CYS A 30 2.22 4.29 -4.01
C CYS A 30 2.43 5.79 -4.25
N ILE A 31 3.42 6.40 -3.58
CA ILE A 31 3.67 7.85 -3.73
C ILE A 31 4.18 8.24 -5.13
N TYR A 32 4.67 7.28 -5.92
CA TYR A 32 5.21 7.52 -7.25
C TYR A 32 4.16 7.39 -8.35
N CYS A 33 3.42 6.28 -8.38
CA CYS A 33 2.40 6.08 -9.42
C CYS A 33 0.99 6.53 -8.99
N GLN A 34 0.80 6.89 -7.71
CA GLN A 34 -0.46 7.36 -7.14
C GLN A 34 -1.66 6.41 -7.31
N GLN A 35 -1.41 5.16 -7.68
CA GLN A 35 -2.43 4.12 -7.79
C GLN A 35 -2.63 3.43 -6.45
N LEU A 36 -3.88 2.99 -6.20
CA LEU A 36 -4.20 2.12 -5.07
C LEU A 36 -3.38 0.85 -5.18
N VAL A 37 -2.50 0.60 -4.20
CA VAL A 37 -1.77 -0.67 -4.11
C VAL A 37 -2.64 -1.70 -3.38
N GLY A 38 -3.23 -1.32 -2.25
CA GLY A 38 -4.14 -2.19 -1.49
C GLY A 38 -4.11 -1.92 0.00
N CYS A 39 -4.36 -2.93 0.83
CA CYS A 39 -4.32 -2.79 2.28
C CYS A 39 -2.89 -2.52 2.77
N ARG A 40 -2.72 -1.65 3.78
CA ARG A 40 -1.39 -1.42 4.39
C ARG A 40 -0.70 -2.70 4.86
N SER A 41 -1.44 -3.60 5.50
CA SER A 41 -0.91 -4.90 5.96
C SER A 41 -0.50 -5.81 4.81
N CYS A 42 -1.18 -5.75 3.67
CA CYS A 42 -0.84 -6.53 2.48
C CYS A 42 0.44 -6.01 1.83
N VAL A 43 0.61 -4.69 1.75
CA VAL A 43 1.85 -4.07 1.24
C VAL A 43 3.05 -4.42 2.13
N ASN A 44 2.89 -4.39 3.45
CA ASN A 44 3.95 -4.80 4.37
C ASN A 44 4.34 -6.28 4.19
N ARG A 45 3.36 -7.16 3.99
CA ARG A 45 3.62 -8.58 3.70
C ARG A 45 4.29 -8.79 2.34
N TRP A 46 3.91 -8.00 1.33
CA TRP A 46 4.55 -8.03 0.01
C TRP A 46 6.04 -7.68 0.09
N PHE A 47 6.40 -6.66 0.88
CA PHE A 47 7.77 -6.19 1.02
C PHE A 47 8.64 -7.06 1.94
N LEU A 48 8.05 -7.80 2.87
CA LEU A 48 8.79 -8.58 3.86
C LEU A 48 9.91 -9.46 3.27
N PRO A 49 9.72 -10.19 2.15
CA PRO A 49 10.79 -10.98 1.53
C PRO A 49 11.96 -10.14 1.00
N ALA A 50 11.76 -8.87 0.63
CA ALA A 50 12.82 -7.97 0.15
C ALA A 50 13.92 -7.78 1.20
N ARG A 51 13.55 -7.78 2.49
CA ARG A 51 14.48 -7.70 3.62
C ARG A 51 15.45 -8.88 3.71
N PHE A 52 15.14 -9.97 3.01
CA PHE A 52 15.93 -11.19 2.98
C PHE A 52 16.49 -11.48 1.57
N GLY A 53 16.56 -10.46 0.70
CA GLY A 53 17.06 -10.60 -0.67
C GLY A 53 16.03 -11.16 -1.67
N GLY A 54 14.73 -11.15 -1.32
CA GLY A 54 13.65 -11.52 -2.22
C GLY A 54 13.57 -10.56 -3.42
N ALA A 55 14.02 -11.03 -4.58
CA ALA A 55 13.95 -10.27 -5.83
C ALA A 55 12.51 -9.86 -6.15
N ASN A 56 12.31 -8.64 -6.66
CA ASN A 56 11.03 -8.04 -7.04
C ASN A 56 10.05 -7.70 -5.89
N HIS A 57 10.34 -8.12 -4.65
CA HIS A 57 9.52 -7.77 -3.48
C HIS A 57 9.83 -6.36 -2.94
N GLY A 58 11.02 -5.84 -3.25
CA GLY A 58 11.45 -4.47 -2.93
C GLY A 58 10.93 -3.44 -3.91
N GLN A 59 9.80 -3.69 -4.57
CA GLN A 59 9.27 -2.83 -5.62
C GLN A 59 7.74 -2.70 -5.49
N CYS A 60 7.22 -1.57 -5.94
CA CYS A 60 5.78 -1.39 -6.10
C CYS A 60 5.21 -2.43 -7.07
N PRO A 61 4.17 -3.19 -6.69
CA PRO A 61 3.62 -4.25 -7.54
C PRO A 61 2.95 -3.72 -8.81
N LEU A 62 2.67 -2.41 -8.89
CA LEU A 62 2.02 -1.78 -10.03
C LEU A 62 3.01 -1.12 -10.98
N CYS A 63 3.81 -0.17 -10.49
CA CYS A 63 4.74 0.60 -11.33
C CYS A 63 6.18 0.11 -11.31
N ARG A 64 6.51 -0.89 -10.49
CA ARG A 64 7.86 -1.45 -10.30
C ARG A 64 8.92 -0.46 -9.80
N HIS A 65 8.50 0.72 -9.33
CA HIS A 65 9.41 1.63 -8.62
C HIS A 65 10.03 0.91 -7.42
N GLU A 66 11.33 1.03 -7.25
CA GLU A 66 12.09 0.38 -6.19
C GLU A 66 11.91 1.10 -4.85
N TRP A 67 11.61 0.32 -3.82
CA TRP A 67 11.51 0.74 -2.44
C TRP A 67 12.81 0.38 -1.72
N LEU A 68 13.51 1.37 -1.17
CA LEU A 68 14.83 1.16 -0.56
C LEU A 68 14.73 0.45 0.79
N ASP A 69 14.15 1.11 1.80
CA ASP A 69 14.13 0.59 3.18
C ASP A 69 12.77 0.02 3.61
N GLN A 70 11.69 0.57 3.03
CA GLN A 70 10.31 0.25 3.38
C GLN A 70 9.37 0.60 2.23
N PRO A 71 8.13 0.09 2.23
CA PRO A 71 7.15 0.50 1.24
C PRO A 71 6.89 2.01 1.27
N GLU A 72 7.16 2.67 0.15
CA GLU A 72 6.93 4.10 -0.03
C GLU A 72 5.47 4.34 -0.45
N VAL A 73 4.59 4.17 0.53
CA VAL A 73 3.13 4.24 0.38
C VAL A 73 2.48 5.14 1.43
N MET A 74 1.41 5.84 1.04
CA MET A 74 0.60 6.68 1.93
C MET A 74 -0.88 6.29 1.85
N GLY A 75 -1.71 6.79 2.78
CA GLY A 75 -3.16 6.63 2.69
C GLY A 75 -3.66 7.14 1.33
N ILE A 76 -4.44 6.35 0.60
CA ILE A 76 -4.83 6.69 -0.77
C ILE A 76 -5.72 7.95 -0.85
N PHE A 77 -6.41 8.27 0.25
CA PHE A 77 -7.19 9.49 0.40
C PHE A 77 -6.28 10.72 0.37
N PHE A 78 -5.19 10.73 1.15
CA PHE A 78 -4.20 11.81 1.12
C PHE A 78 -3.53 11.99 -0.25
N LEU A 79 -3.38 10.92 -1.04
CA LEU A 79 -2.79 11.02 -2.38
C LEU A 79 -3.74 11.62 -3.42
N LYS A 80 -5.06 11.57 -3.19
CA LYS A 80 -6.07 12.05 -4.14
C LYS A 80 -6.70 13.37 -3.73
N ASP A 81 -6.50 13.81 -2.49
CA ASP A 81 -6.98 15.10 -1.99
C ASP A 81 -6.08 16.30 -2.41
N ASP A 82 -4.93 16.05 -3.06
CA ASP A 82 -4.01 17.08 -3.55
C ASP A 82 -4.45 17.74 -4.90
N PHE A 83 -5.73 17.67 -5.27
CA PHE A 83 -6.32 18.30 -6.47
C PHE A 83 -7.62 19.05 -6.20
#